data_AF-F6FJK8-F1
#
_entry.id   AF-F6FJK8-F1
#
_cell.length_a   1.000
_cell.length_b   1.000
_cell.length_c   1.000
_cell.angle_alpha   90.00
_cell.angle_beta   90.00
_cell.angle_gamma   90.00
#
_symmetry.space_group_name_H-M   'P 1'
#
loop_
_entity.id
_entity.type
_entity.pdbx_description
1 polymer ?
#
loop_
_entity_poly.entity_id
_entity_poly.type
_entity_poly.pdbx_seq_one_letter_code
_entity_poly.pdbx_strand_id
1 'polypeptide(L)'
;MAYVALKIVGLGSSAAAIGGGLAAGSSAFSGNTESQVKPEKVKHQDIPNDPVLSFEENKEPTLPPQKSCVVYEMEEPTPKGSTNNRKFTKIKQKFGGKGAFLEALQQKGTLWNNDELKSKSETRCNEGKDTYIWWGNTNNGNTWIYASDMNEKGVDWTKDPDVIKNSRDILKLQS
;
A
#
# COMPACT_ATOMS: atom_id res chain seq x y z
N MET A 1 -23.54 35.84 36.15
CA MET A 1 -23.86 36.77 35.04
C MET A 1 -23.54 36.04 33.75
N ALA A 2 -24.43 35.16 33.29
CA ALA A 2 -25.52 35.44 32.34
C ALA A 2 -25.02 35.46 30.87
N TYR A 3 -25.56 34.51 30.13
CA TYR A 3 -25.40 34.15 28.73
C TYR A 3 -25.35 35.34 27.76
N VAL A 4 -24.46 35.27 26.75
CA VAL A 4 -24.56 36.12 25.56
C VAL A 4 -24.95 35.25 24.36
N ALA A 5 -25.98 35.75 23.69
CA ALA A 5 -26.91 35.04 22.83
C ALA A 5 -26.35 34.62 21.46
N LEU A 6 -26.86 33.47 21.00
CA LEU A 6 -26.92 33.07 19.59
C LEU A 6 -27.61 34.17 18.75
N LYS A 7 -27.05 34.48 17.57
CA LYS A 7 -27.82 35.07 16.47
C LYS A 7 -27.89 34.08 15.30
N ILE A 8 -29.12 33.81 14.90
CA ILE A 8 -29.56 32.90 13.84
C ILE A 8 -29.77 33.72 12.55
N VAL A 9 -29.70 33.03 11.42
CA VAL A 9 -30.53 33.12 10.20
C VAL A 9 -29.74 33.45 8.94
N GLY A 10 -29.74 32.45 8.04
CA GLY A 10 -29.53 32.60 6.61
C GLY A 10 -30.16 31.40 5.88
N LEU A 11 -31.47 31.45 5.67
CA LEU A 11 -32.19 30.55 4.75
C LEU A 11 -31.70 30.81 3.32
N GLY A 12 -31.13 29.80 2.68
CA GLY A 12 -30.72 29.84 1.29
C GLY A 12 -30.90 28.46 0.65
N SER A 13 -32.11 28.22 0.15
CA SER A 13 -32.49 27.04 -0.61
C SER A 13 -31.67 26.95 -1.90
N SER A 14 -31.08 25.79 -2.16
CA SER A 14 -30.81 25.33 -3.53
C SER A 14 -30.81 23.81 -3.52
N ALA A 15 -31.95 23.25 -3.91
CA ALA A 15 -32.03 21.88 -4.34
C ALA A 15 -31.26 21.75 -5.67
N ALA A 16 -30.37 20.77 -5.75
CA ALA A 16 -29.95 20.20 -7.02
C ALA A 16 -30.01 18.67 -6.87
N ALA A 17 -31.00 18.07 -7.52
CA ALA A 17 -31.14 16.64 -7.66
C ALA A 17 -30.22 16.14 -8.78
N ILE A 18 -29.30 15.25 -8.44
CA ILE A 18 -28.59 14.35 -9.37
C ILE A 18 -28.23 13.14 -8.48
N GLY A 19 -28.80 11.94 -8.59
CA GLY A 19 -29.07 11.18 -9.80
C GLY A 19 -27.88 10.26 -10.07
N GLY A 20 -27.98 8.99 -9.67
CA GLY A 20 -26.98 7.94 -9.94
C GLY A 20 -26.56 7.26 -8.64
N GLY A 21 -26.94 6.04 -8.32
CA GLY A 21 -27.14 4.89 -9.19
C GLY A 21 -26.15 3.82 -8.72
N LEU A 22 -26.64 2.85 -7.96
CA LEU A 22 -25.87 1.73 -7.45
C LEU A 22 -25.31 0.93 -8.64
N ALA A 23 -24.02 1.00 -8.91
CA ALA A 23 -23.37 0.07 -9.81
C ALA A 23 -23.06 -1.21 -9.02
N ALA A 24 -24.06 -2.09 -8.89
CA ALA A 24 -23.83 -3.49 -8.55
C ALA A 24 -23.09 -4.14 -9.72
N GLY A 25 -21.78 -4.32 -9.57
CA GLY A 25 -20.98 -5.06 -10.55
C GLY A 25 -21.30 -6.54 -10.46
N SER A 26 -22.12 -7.05 -11.38
CA SER A 26 -22.28 -8.47 -11.61
C SER A 26 -21.02 -9.02 -12.29
N SER A 27 -20.34 -9.96 -11.64
CA SER A 27 -19.25 -10.74 -12.23
C SER A 27 -19.83 -11.70 -13.27
N ALA A 28 -19.51 -11.51 -14.55
CA ALA A 28 -19.78 -12.51 -15.58
C ALA A 28 -18.51 -13.34 -15.80
N PHE A 29 -18.43 -14.48 -15.12
CA PHE A 29 -17.57 -15.59 -15.51
C PHE A 29 -18.31 -16.32 -16.63
N SER A 30 -17.87 -16.19 -17.88
CA SER A 30 -18.35 -17.04 -18.97
C SER A 30 -17.13 -17.64 -19.66
N GLY A 31 -16.76 -18.82 -19.19
CA GLY A 31 -15.87 -19.68 -19.93
C GLY A 31 -16.62 -20.49 -20.99
N ASN A 32 -15.78 -21.06 -21.86
CA ASN A 32 -15.94 -22.32 -22.59
C ASN A 32 -16.58 -22.22 -23.99
N THR A 33 -15.76 -22.60 -24.99
CA THR A 33 -16.04 -23.43 -26.19
C THR A 33 -17.15 -22.92 -27.15
N GLU A 34 -16.98 -22.83 -28.47
CA GLU A 34 -16.48 -23.82 -29.42
C GLU A 34 -16.45 -23.20 -30.83
N SER A 35 -15.60 -23.78 -31.68
CA SER A 35 -15.45 -23.63 -33.13
C SER A 35 -16.62 -23.10 -33.95
N GLN A 36 -16.32 -22.27 -34.96
CA GLN A 36 -16.78 -22.59 -36.31
C GLN A 36 -15.87 -22.07 -37.43
N VAL A 37 -15.55 -23.02 -38.29
CA VAL A 37 -14.63 -23.05 -39.42
C VAL A 37 -15.20 -22.31 -40.62
N LYS A 38 -14.35 -21.64 -41.42
CA LYS A 38 -14.63 -21.38 -42.84
C LYS A 38 -13.48 -21.94 -43.69
N PRO A 39 -13.73 -22.85 -44.64
CA PRO A 39 -12.69 -23.48 -45.45
C PRO A 39 -12.52 -22.75 -46.80
N GLU A 40 -11.28 -22.56 -47.26
CA GLU A 40 -11.03 -22.40 -48.70
C GLU A 40 -9.64 -22.91 -49.15
N LYS A 41 -9.70 -24.03 -49.90
CA LYS A 41 -8.86 -24.56 -50.99
C LYS A 41 -7.33 -24.36 -51.04
N VAL A 42 -6.67 -25.46 -50.70
CA VAL A 42 -5.44 -26.11 -51.22
C VAL A 42 -4.82 -25.61 -52.54
N LYS A 43 -3.49 -25.39 -52.52
CA LYS A 43 -2.55 -25.87 -53.56
C LYS A 43 -1.18 -26.22 -52.93
N HIS A 44 -0.73 -27.46 -53.15
CA HIS A 44 0.55 -28.04 -52.73
C HIS A 44 1.76 -27.44 -53.48
N GLN A 45 2.89 -27.24 -52.81
CA GLN A 45 4.23 -27.66 -53.28
C GLN A 45 5.30 -27.55 -52.18
N ASP A 46 5.97 -28.67 -51.92
CA ASP A 46 7.16 -28.84 -51.08
C ASP A 46 8.35 -27.92 -51.46
N ILE A 47 9.10 -27.45 -50.46
CA ILE A 47 10.56 -27.55 -50.30
C ILE A 47 10.91 -27.01 -48.89
N PRO A 48 11.70 -27.74 -48.07
CA PRO A 48 12.03 -27.34 -46.70
C PRO A 48 13.12 -26.27 -46.69
N ASN A 49 12.82 -25.12 -46.08
CA ASN A 49 13.83 -24.18 -45.64
C ASN A 49 13.40 -23.67 -44.27
N ASP A 50 14.14 -24.11 -43.25
CA ASP A 50 14.07 -23.55 -41.90
C ASP A 50 14.31 -22.02 -41.95
N PRO A 51 13.49 -21.24 -41.24
CA PRO A 51 13.94 -19.96 -40.74
C PRO A 51 13.66 -19.89 -39.23
N VAL A 52 14.75 -19.96 -38.48
CA VAL A 52 15.02 -19.18 -37.25
C VAL A 52 13.77 -18.82 -36.44
N LEU A 53 13.56 -19.55 -35.34
CA LEU A 53 12.72 -19.14 -34.21
C LEU A 53 13.17 -17.74 -33.75
N SER A 54 12.53 -16.70 -34.27
CA SER A 54 12.46 -15.41 -33.61
C SER A 54 11.59 -15.62 -32.39
N PHE A 55 12.22 -15.72 -31.23
CA PHE A 55 11.54 -15.55 -29.95
C PHE A 55 11.06 -14.09 -29.93
N GLU A 56 9.85 -13.85 -30.43
CA GLU A 56 9.09 -12.69 -29.99
C GLU A 56 8.91 -12.87 -28.48
N GLU A 57 9.75 -12.15 -27.73
CA GLU A 57 9.57 -11.88 -26.31
C GLU A 57 8.14 -11.38 -26.15
N ASN A 58 7.24 -12.29 -25.79
CA ASN A 58 5.90 -11.98 -25.32
C ASN A 58 6.13 -11.07 -24.10
N LYS A 59 6.12 -9.77 -24.35
CA LYS A 59 6.16 -8.75 -23.32
C LYS A 59 4.86 -8.91 -22.55
N GLU A 60 4.94 -9.72 -21.50
CA GLU A 60 3.89 -9.90 -20.50
C GLU A 60 3.35 -8.50 -20.16
N PRO A 61 2.02 -8.29 -20.18
CA PRO A 61 1.44 -7.02 -19.82
C PRO A 61 1.98 -6.67 -18.44
N THR A 62 2.86 -5.66 -18.36
CA THR A 62 3.43 -5.21 -17.10
C THR A 62 2.27 -4.78 -16.24
N LEU A 63 1.85 -5.65 -15.31
CA LEU A 63 0.86 -5.34 -14.31
C LEU A 63 1.29 -3.99 -13.71
N PRO A 64 0.38 -3.01 -13.56
CA PRO A 64 0.74 -1.76 -12.91
C PRO A 64 1.41 -2.11 -11.58
N PRO A 65 2.53 -1.44 -11.22
CA PRO A 65 3.31 -1.80 -10.04
C PRO A 65 2.35 -1.90 -8.86
N GLN A 66 2.28 -3.08 -8.25
CA GLN A 66 1.41 -3.29 -7.10
C GLN A 66 1.75 -2.23 -6.06
N LYS A 67 0.76 -1.39 -5.74
CA LYS A 67 0.89 -0.36 -4.72
C LYS A 67 1.25 -1.05 -3.40
N SER A 68 2.45 -0.77 -2.87
CA SER A 68 2.88 -1.37 -1.61
C SER A 68 2.17 -0.69 -0.45
N CYS A 69 1.68 -1.46 0.52
CA CYS A 69 1.01 -0.95 1.71
C CYS A 69 1.38 -1.85 2.88
N VAL A 70 2.67 -1.96 3.14
CA VAL A 70 3.18 -2.70 4.31
C VAL A 70 3.51 -1.69 5.40
N VAL A 71 3.08 -1.97 6.63
CA VAL A 71 3.54 -1.23 7.80
C VAL A 71 4.62 -2.07 8.47
N TYR A 72 5.82 -1.52 8.61
CA TYR A 72 6.94 -2.18 9.28
C TYR A 72 7.12 -1.58 10.68
N GLU A 73 7.10 -2.43 11.69
CA GLU A 73 7.68 -2.09 12.98
C GLU A 73 9.19 -2.29 12.87
N MET A 74 9.92 -1.20 13.03
CA MET A 74 11.37 -1.14 13.02
C MET A 74 11.89 -1.19 14.46
N GLU A 75 13.16 -1.57 14.59
CA GLU A 75 13.94 -1.25 15.78
C GLU A 75 14.07 0.27 15.93
N GLU A 76 14.21 0.74 17.18
CA GLU A 76 14.38 2.16 17.45
C GLU A 76 15.58 2.72 16.65
N PRO A 77 15.38 3.80 15.87
CA PRO A 77 16.40 4.28 14.96
C PRO A 77 17.60 4.87 15.72
N THR A 78 18.78 4.75 15.10
CA THR A 78 20.05 5.21 15.70
C THR A 78 20.68 6.32 14.84
N PRO A 79 21.33 7.34 15.44
CA PRO A 79 21.42 7.59 16.88
C PRO A 79 20.08 8.06 17.47
N LYS A 80 19.84 7.70 18.75
CA LYS A 80 18.63 8.10 19.47
C LYS A 80 18.58 9.62 19.65
N GLY A 81 17.37 10.19 19.62
CA GLY A 81 17.14 11.62 19.90
C GLY A 81 17.55 12.59 18.80
N SER A 82 18.14 12.13 17.69
CA SER A 82 18.48 13.00 16.57
C SER A 82 17.49 12.84 15.42
N THR A 83 16.76 13.91 15.10
CA THR A 83 15.76 13.93 14.02
C THR A 83 16.36 14.07 12.62
N ASN A 84 17.65 14.39 12.49
CA ASN A 84 18.25 14.74 11.20
C ASN A 84 19.19 13.68 10.61
N ASN A 85 19.74 12.78 11.42
CA ASN A 85 20.70 11.76 10.97
C ASN A 85 20.37 10.34 11.44
N ARG A 86 19.20 10.13 12.07
CA ARG A 86 18.79 8.80 12.50
C ARG A 86 18.46 7.89 11.31
N LYS A 87 18.70 6.60 11.50
CA LYS A 87 18.47 5.55 10.51
C LYS A 87 17.86 4.33 11.18
N PHE A 88 17.00 3.63 10.45
CA PHE A 88 16.61 2.29 10.87
C PHE A 88 17.72 1.31 10.53
N THR A 89 17.90 0.32 11.39
CA THR A 89 18.92 -0.72 11.23
C THR A 89 18.32 -2.10 11.08
N LYS A 90 17.06 -2.28 11.49
CA LYS A 90 16.40 -3.58 11.57
C LYS A 90 14.88 -3.45 11.55
N ILE A 91 14.21 -4.37 10.87
CA ILE A 91 12.78 -4.62 10.94
C ILE A 91 12.55 -5.62 12.08
N LYS A 92 11.56 -5.36 12.92
CA LYS A 92 11.11 -6.25 13.99
C LYS A 92 9.87 -7.05 13.59
N GLN A 93 8.95 -6.43 12.87
CA GLN A 93 7.72 -7.06 12.43
C GLN A 93 7.16 -6.36 11.19
N LYS A 94 6.35 -7.09 10.42
CA LYS A 94 5.56 -6.60 9.29
C LYS A 94 4.08 -6.76 9.61
N PHE A 95 3.30 -5.74 9.28
CA PHE A 95 1.85 -5.80 9.17
C PHE A 95 1.51 -5.77 7.68
N GLY A 96 0.90 -6.85 7.19
CA GLY A 96 0.58 -7.07 5.77
C GLY A 96 -0.59 -6.23 5.27
N GLY A 97 -0.54 -4.92 5.47
CA GLY A 97 -1.63 -4.01 5.14
C GLY A 97 -2.02 -3.09 6.27
N LYS A 98 -2.75 -2.04 5.90
CA LYS A 98 -3.49 -1.18 6.83
C LYS A 98 -4.30 -1.99 7.84
N GLY A 99 -5.12 -2.94 7.37
CA GLY A 99 -6.03 -3.71 8.24
C GLY A 99 -5.30 -4.42 9.38
N ALA A 100 -4.21 -5.12 9.05
CA ALA A 100 -3.38 -5.82 10.03
C ALA A 100 -2.74 -4.85 11.06
N PHE A 101 -2.33 -3.66 10.62
CA PHE A 101 -1.79 -2.66 11.53
C PHE A 101 -2.85 -2.06 12.45
N LEU A 102 -4.05 -1.77 11.93
CA LEU A 102 -5.16 -1.25 12.73
C LEU A 102 -5.64 -2.25 13.78
N GLU A 103 -5.67 -3.54 13.45
CA GLU A 103 -5.95 -4.60 14.41
C GLU A 103 -4.89 -4.65 15.51
N ALA A 104 -3.60 -4.57 15.14
CA ALA A 104 -2.51 -4.53 16.10
C ALA A 104 -2.57 -3.28 17.01
N LEU A 105 -2.98 -2.13 16.47
CA LEU A 105 -3.24 -0.90 17.24
C LEU A 105 -4.37 -1.09 18.26
N GLN A 106 -5.46 -1.75 17.87
CA GLN A 106 -6.56 -2.05 18.80
C GLN A 106 -6.11 -3.00 19.91
N GLN A 107 -5.32 -4.03 19.58
CA GLN A 107 -4.78 -4.99 20.54
C GLN A 107 -3.79 -4.36 21.54
N LYS A 108 -3.05 -3.32 21.13
CA LYS A 108 -2.18 -2.55 22.02
C LYS A 108 -2.95 -1.73 23.07
N GLY A 109 -4.22 -1.45 22.85
CA GLY A 109 -5.06 -0.60 23.69
C GLY A 109 -4.93 0.88 23.35
N THR A 110 -5.30 1.73 24.31
CA THR A 110 -5.37 3.18 24.10
C THR A 110 -3.97 3.80 24.10
N LEU A 111 -3.45 4.09 22.90
CA LEU A 111 -2.26 4.92 22.70
C LEU A 111 -2.66 6.39 22.57
N TRP A 112 -1.86 7.30 23.13
CA TRP A 112 -2.16 8.74 23.10
C TRP A 112 -2.18 9.35 21.69
N ASN A 113 -1.52 8.71 20.71
CA ASN A 113 -1.44 9.12 19.31
C ASN A 113 -2.11 8.13 18.35
N ASN A 114 -3.11 7.37 18.81
CA ASN A 114 -3.78 6.34 17.99
C ASN A 114 -4.33 6.90 16.67
N ASP A 115 -5.08 8.01 16.73
CA ASP A 115 -5.66 8.64 15.55
C ASP A 115 -4.62 9.14 14.54
N GLU A 116 -3.48 9.64 15.04
CA GLU A 116 -2.37 10.07 14.19
C GLU A 116 -1.74 8.87 13.46
N LEU A 117 -1.45 7.78 14.18
CA LEU A 117 -0.87 6.56 13.58
C LEU A 117 -1.80 5.95 12.54
N LYS A 118 -3.10 5.91 12.83
CA LYS A 118 -4.13 5.47 11.88
C LYS A 118 -4.14 6.35 10.63
N SER A 119 -4.25 7.66 10.79
CA SER A 119 -4.32 8.61 9.67
C SER A 119 -3.06 8.58 8.80
N LYS A 120 -1.87 8.55 9.41
CA LYS A 120 -0.59 8.51 8.69
C LYS A 120 -0.41 7.20 7.91
N SER A 121 -0.68 6.06 8.54
CA SER A 121 -0.59 4.76 7.85
C SER A 121 -1.62 4.63 6.72
N GLU A 122 -2.84 5.14 6.92
CA GLU A 122 -3.88 5.21 5.89
C GLU A 122 -3.45 6.03 4.68
N THR A 123 -2.93 7.23 4.92
CA THR A 123 -2.47 8.14 3.86
C THR A 123 -1.37 7.49 3.03
N ARG A 124 -0.36 6.92 3.68
CA ARG A 124 0.77 6.23 3.03
C ARG A 124 0.30 5.05 2.19
N CYS A 125 -0.57 4.22 2.74
CA CYS A 125 -1.15 3.08 2.02
C CYS A 125 -1.97 3.51 0.79
N ASN A 126 -2.75 4.59 0.88
CA ASN A 126 -3.52 5.11 -0.26
C ASN A 126 -2.60 5.64 -1.39
N GLU A 127 -1.43 6.18 -1.01
CA GLU A 127 -0.36 6.55 -1.95
C GLU A 127 0.38 5.34 -2.54
N GLY A 128 0.11 4.13 -2.06
CA GLY A 128 0.83 2.92 -2.45
C GLY A 128 2.27 2.89 -1.96
N LYS A 129 2.50 3.43 -0.77
CA LYS A 129 3.81 3.45 -0.10
C LYS A 129 3.75 2.72 1.24
N ASP A 130 4.88 2.12 1.59
CA ASP A 130 5.07 1.48 2.89
C ASP A 130 5.22 2.51 4.02
N THR A 131 4.92 2.09 5.24
CA THR A 131 5.02 2.91 6.45
C THR A 131 6.02 2.27 7.41
N TYR A 132 6.84 3.08 8.05
CA TYR A 132 7.86 2.67 9.00
C TYR A 132 7.61 3.35 10.34
N ILE A 133 7.40 2.54 11.37
CA ILE A 133 7.17 2.98 12.75
C ILE A 133 8.12 2.25 13.68
N TRP A 134 8.34 2.74 14.89
CA TRP A 134 9.07 2.00 15.92
C TRP A 134 8.44 2.23 17.29
N TRP A 135 8.59 1.28 18.20
CA TRP A 135 8.15 1.46 19.59
C TRP A 135 9.18 2.28 20.35
N GLY A 136 8.76 3.36 21.02
CA GLY A 136 9.66 4.24 21.75
C GLY A 136 8.96 4.99 22.87
N ASN A 137 9.77 5.62 23.73
CA ASN A 137 9.30 6.42 24.86
C ASN A 137 9.19 7.90 24.45
N THR A 138 8.05 8.52 24.75
CA THR A 138 7.85 9.97 24.63
C THR A 138 7.42 10.56 25.97
N ASN A 139 7.30 11.88 26.06
CA ASN A 139 6.80 12.56 27.26
C ASN A 139 5.40 12.08 27.70
N ASN A 140 4.61 11.50 26.78
CA ASN A 140 3.27 10.97 27.02
C ASN A 140 3.27 9.44 27.25
N GLY A 141 4.45 8.84 27.44
CA GLY A 141 4.64 7.41 27.65
C GLY A 141 5.07 6.66 26.40
N ASN A 142 5.10 5.33 26.51
CA ASN A 142 5.52 4.46 25.41
C ASN A 142 4.44 4.39 24.33
N THR A 143 4.84 4.53 23.07
CA THR A 143 3.95 4.38 21.93
C THR A 143 4.71 3.92 20.68
N TRP A 144 3.98 3.54 19.63
CA TRP A 144 4.54 3.54 18.28
C TRP A 144 4.71 4.97 17.78
N ILE A 145 5.87 5.25 17.22
CA ILE A 145 6.25 6.55 16.72
C ILE A 145 6.34 6.46 15.20
N TYR A 146 5.58 7.31 14.53
CA TYR A 146 5.78 7.64 13.12
C TYR A 146 6.61 8.92 13.07
N ALA A 147 7.53 9.00 12.12
CA ALA A 147 8.21 10.27 11.87
C ALA A 147 8.43 10.56 10.39
N SER A 148 8.12 11.79 10.01
CA SER A 148 8.15 12.26 8.63
C SER A 148 9.55 12.22 8.02
N ASP A 149 10.60 12.54 8.78
CA ASP A 149 11.99 12.44 8.29
C ASP A 149 12.37 11.00 7.89
N MET A 150 11.71 10.00 8.46
CA MET A 150 11.97 8.59 8.18
C MET A 150 11.06 8.01 7.09
N ASN A 151 9.90 8.63 6.81
CA ASN A 151 8.88 8.08 5.91
C ASN A 151 8.67 8.91 4.63
N GLU A 152 8.99 10.20 4.67
CA GLU A 152 8.61 11.16 3.62
C GLU A 152 9.80 11.63 2.78
N LYS A 153 11.04 11.30 3.17
CA LYS A 153 12.27 11.61 2.40
C LYS A 153 12.51 10.67 1.20
N GLY A 154 11.56 9.78 0.88
CA GLY A 154 11.68 8.84 -0.25
C GLY A 154 12.64 7.67 -0.02
N VAL A 155 13.09 7.45 1.23
CA VAL A 155 13.93 6.31 1.58
C VAL A 155 13.07 5.06 1.74
N ASP A 156 13.41 4.01 0.99
CA ASP A 156 12.85 2.68 1.15
C ASP A 156 13.78 1.84 2.02
N TRP A 157 13.46 1.74 3.32
CA TRP A 157 14.29 1.04 4.29
C TRP A 157 14.34 -0.47 4.04
N THR A 158 13.40 -1.04 3.28
CA THR A 158 13.46 -2.46 2.91
C THR A 158 14.55 -2.76 1.89
N LYS A 159 15.07 -1.72 1.22
CA LYS A 159 16.18 -1.79 0.27
C LYS A 159 17.52 -1.36 0.87
N ASP A 160 17.53 -0.88 2.11
CA ASP A 160 18.76 -0.44 2.78
C ASP A 160 19.63 -1.68 3.13
N PRO A 161 20.94 -1.69 2.78
CA PRO A 161 21.80 -2.84 3.01
C PRO A 161 21.91 -3.28 4.47
N ASP A 162 21.94 -2.34 5.41
CA ASP A 162 22.06 -2.65 6.84
C ASP A 162 20.75 -3.24 7.36
N VAL A 163 19.62 -2.66 6.96
CA VAL A 163 18.28 -3.20 7.29
C VAL A 163 18.11 -4.61 6.72
N ILE A 164 18.45 -4.83 5.44
CA ILE A 164 18.37 -6.16 4.81
C ILE A 164 19.23 -7.16 5.57
N LYS A 165 20.49 -6.80 5.87
CA LYS A 165 21.42 -7.67 6.58
C LYS A 165 20.87 -8.10 7.94
N ASN A 166 20.24 -7.19 8.67
CA ASN A 166 19.77 -7.42 10.03
C ASN A 166 18.34 -7.95 10.13
N SER A 167 17.61 -8.05 9.00
CA SER A 167 16.18 -8.42 8.95
C SER A 167 15.88 -9.56 7.98
N ARG A 168 16.90 -10.38 7.65
CA ARG A 168 16.79 -11.43 6.63
C ARG A 168 15.66 -12.42 6.92
N ASP A 169 15.45 -12.77 8.18
CA ASP A 169 14.39 -13.67 8.65
C ASP A 169 12.99 -13.14 8.33
N ILE A 170 12.78 -11.82 8.43
CA ILE A 170 11.48 -11.19 8.15
C ILE A 170 11.28 -10.99 6.65
N LEU A 171 12.34 -10.60 5.93
CA LEU A 171 12.27 -10.29 4.50
C LEU A 171 12.23 -11.55 3.62
N LYS A 172 12.83 -12.67 4.06
CA LYS A 172 12.91 -13.92 3.28
C LYS A 172 11.68 -14.82 3.35
N LEU A 173 10.66 -14.50 4.15
CA LEU A 173 9.38 -15.24 4.19
C LEU A 173 8.55 -15.09 2.89
N GLN A 174 9.19 -14.91 1.73
CA GLN A 174 8.59 -14.54 0.44
C GLN A 174 9.29 -15.21 -0.77
N SER A 175 10.05 -16.29 -0.60
CA SER A 175 10.47 -17.13 -1.73
C SER A 175 9.73 -18.44 -1.74
#